data_AF-A0A6V8JX73-F1
#
_entry.id   AF-A0A6V8JX73-F1
#
_cell.length_a   1.000
_cell.length_b   1.000
_cell.length_c   1.000
_cell.angle_alpha   90.00
_cell.angle_beta   90.00
_cell.angle_gamma   90.00
#
_symmetry.space_group_name_H-M   'P 1'
#
loop_
_entity.id
_entity.type
_entity.pdbx_description
1 polymer ?
#
loop_
_entity_poly.entity_id
_entity_poly.type
_entity_poly.pdbx_seq_one_letter_code
_entity_poly.pdbx_strand_id
1 'polypeptide(L)'
;MVGNTNISDGSWVNLQGQYTLATDVEWLTVYVETASGTASLHIDDFQLSYVPATPIQTDIPSVKPVLAGHFPIGAAISLPQTLGEHARLLSKHFNSVTPGNALKWDATEPAEGAFRFTDADAMVDFARANGMEVRGHTLVWHNQTPAWVFLDASGQPMTATAANKALLLSRLEAHIRGVVGHYGTDIATWDVVNEVIDENQADGLRRSRWYEIAGLDYIRTAFRVTREVAPTAKLYINDYNTNVAAKRDKLYNLASQLEAEGVPIDGVGHQMHVNVDWPSASETEATPTATTTSPSVVPTTSDPTSAPPPTTTPPPSSCRVTYRIVGSWPGGFQGEVQIAPNLAISAWSVSWSFANAQRINQLWSGSHSQNGAACSG
;
A
#
# COMPACT_ATOMS: atom_id res chain seq x y z
N MET A 1 -5.44 -8.95 -9.95
CA MET A 1 -4.22 -9.56 -10.53
C MET A 1 -4.30 -11.07 -10.36
N VAL A 2 -3.56 -11.82 -11.17
CA VAL A 2 -3.32 -13.27 -10.98
C VAL A 2 -1.93 -13.44 -10.37
N GLY A 3 -1.76 -14.40 -9.45
CA GLY A 3 -0.46 -14.68 -8.83
C GLY A 3 0.48 -15.48 -9.74
N ASN A 4 1.77 -15.50 -9.40
CA ASN A 4 2.77 -16.33 -10.06
C ASN A 4 2.30 -17.79 -10.12
N THR A 5 2.06 -18.29 -11.33
CA THR A 5 1.54 -19.64 -11.59
C THR A 5 2.60 -20.44 -12.34
N ASN A 6 2.85 -21.67 -11.91
CA ASN A 6 3.91 -22.50 -12.52
C ASN A 6 3.48 -23.03 -13.88
N ILE A 7 4.39 -22.90 -14.85
CA ILE A 7 4.19 -23.26 -16.26
C ILE A 7 5.21 -24.34 -16.61
N SER A 8 4.75 -25.57 -16.83
CA SER A 8 5.56 -26.64 -17.43
C SER A 8 5.50 -26.59 -18.97
N ASP A 9 6.02 -27.58 -19.69
CA ASP A 9 5.99 -27.58 -21.16
C ASP A 9 4.75 -28.30 -21.72
N GLY A 10 4.28 -27.87 -22.90
CA GLY A 10 3.31 -28.60 -23.71
C GLY A 10 1.87 -28.67 -23.19
N SER A 11 1.34 -27.65 -22.49
CA SER A 11 -0.06 -27.63 -22.02
C SER A 11 -0.58 -26.24 -21.64
N TRP A 12 -1.88 -26.16 -21.32
CA TRP A 12 -2.59 -24.95 -20.90
C TRP A 12 -2.91 -24.96 -19.39
N VAL A 13 -3.07 -23.77 -18.78
CA VAL A 13 -3.68 -23.52 -17.46
C VAL A 13 -4.40 -22.17 -17.55
N ASN A 14 -5.58 -22.06 -16.96
CA ASN A 14 -6.37 -20.82 -16.95
C ASN A 14 -5.89 -19.84 -15.85
N LEU A 15 -5.37 -18.68 -16.25
CA LEU A 15 -5.08 -17.56 -15.36
C LEU A 15 -6.30 -16.63 -15.26
N GLN A 16 -7.07 -16.79 -14.19
CA GLN A 16 -8.22 -15.96 -13.87
C GLN A 16 -7.95 -15.08 -12.65
N GLY A 17 -8.42 -13.84 -12.68
CA GLY A 17 -8.38 -12.92 -11.54
C GLY A 17 -9.23 -11.69 -11.75
N GLN A 18 -9.56 -11.00 -10.66
CA GLN A 18 -10.32 -9.75 -10.69
C GLN A 18 -9.38 -8.54 -10.53
N TYR A 19 -9.87 -7.36 -10.91
CA TYR A 19 -9.20 -6.07 -10.73
C TYR A 19 -10.26 -4.96 -10.64
N THR A 20 -10.03 -3.98 -9.77
CA THR A 20 -10.91 -2.82 -9.54
C THR A 20 -10.15 -1.57 -9.92
N LEU A 21 -10.74 -0.71 -10.75
CA LEU A 21 -10.16 0.60 -11.07
C LEU A 21 -10.33 1.58 -9.92
N ALA A 22 -9.33 2.46 -9.76
CA ALA A 22 -9.22 3.43 -8.68
C ALA A 22 -9.68 4.84 -9.04
N THR A 23 -9.72 5.11 -10.34
CA THR A 23 -10.13 6.36 -10.98
C THR A 23 -10.77 6.00 -12.32
N ASP A 24 -11.40 6.97 -12.97
CA ASP A 24 -11.52 6.88 -14.43
C ASP A 24 -10.11 6.84 -15.04
N VAL A 25 -9.93 6.00 -16.07
CA VAL A 25 -8.66 5.87 -16.81
C VAL A 25 -8.96 5.93 -18.30
N GLU A 26 -8.13 6.64 -19.06
CA GLU A 26 -8.27 6.72 -20.52
C GLU A 26 -7.94 5.39 -21.23
N TRP A 27 -7.30 4.46 -20.50
CA TRP A 27 -6.84 3.19 -21.06
C TRP A 27 -6.84 2.02 -20.06
N LEU A 28 -6.99 0.80 -20.60
CA LEU A 28 -6.77 -0.50 -19.93
C LEU A 28 -5.90 -1.38 -20.85
N THR A 29 -4.79 -1.94 -20.35
CA THR A 29 -3.77 -2.63 -21.17
C THR A 29 -3.61 -4.12 -20.94
N VAL A 30 -2.94 -4.75 -21.89
CA VAL A 30 -2.79 -6.20 -22.05
C VAL A 30 -1.41 -6.73 -21.54
N TYR A 31 -1.22 -6.83 -20.21
CA TYR A 31 0.00 -7.31 -19.46
C TYR A 31 -0.39 -7.79 -18.03
N VAL A 32 0.27 -8.63 -17.20
CA VAL A 32 1.10 -9.88 -17.21
C VAL A 32 2.35 -10.02 -18.10
N GLU A 33 3.35 -10.74 -17.55
CA GLU A 33 4.72 -11.04 -18.01
C GLU A 33 5.18 -12.45 -17.51
N THR A 34 6.49 -12.75 -17.47
CA THR A 34 7.04 -13.90 -16.70
C THR A 34 8.23 -13.54 -15.81
N ALA A 35 8.24 -14.10 -14.60
CA ALA A 35 9.32 -13.91 -13.62
C ALA A 35 10.71 -14.42 -14.07
N SER A 36 10.83 -15.31 -15.06
CA SER A 36 12.12 -15.73 -15.60
C SER A 36 12.07 -16.28 -17.03
N GLY A 37 13.17 -16.06 -17.77
CA GLY A 37 13.38 -16.59 -19.12
C GLY A 37 12.63 -15.85 -20.25
N THR A 38 12.90 -16.28 -21.49
CA THR A 38 12.36 -15.71 -22.73
C THR A 38 11.78 -16.81 -23.64
N ALA A 39 11.01 -17.74 -23.07
CA ALA A 39 10.50 -18.92 -23.76
C ALA A 39 9.04 -18.77 -24.25
N SER A 40 8.57 -19.65 -25.13
CA SER A 40 7.25 -19.51 -25.75
C SER A 40 6.12 -19.49 -24.72
N LEU A 41 5.23 -18.51 -24.85
CA LEU A 41 3.89 -18.57 -24.30
C LEU A 41 2.93 -18.56 -25.49
N HIS A 42 2.01 -19.51 -25.49
CA HIS A 42 0.82 -19.43 -26.33
C HIS A 42 -0.33 -18.95 -25.45
N ILE A 43 -1.20 -18.13 -26.05
CA ILE A 43 -2.22 -17.37 -25.34
C ILE A 43 -3.47 -17.48 -26.17
N ASP A 44 -4.56 -17.96 -25.57
CA ASP A 44 -5.85 -18.12 -26.22
C ASP A 44 -6.98 -17.96 -25.20
N ASP A 45 -8.23 -17.90 -25.69
CA ASP A 45 -9.45 -17.75 -24.89
C ASP A 45 -9.48 -16.54 -23.92
N PHE A 46 -8.75 -15.46 -24.24
CA PHE A 46 -8.78 -14.24 -23.43
C PHE A 46 -10.20 -13.63 -23.35
N GLN A 47 -10.73 -13.53 -22.14
CA GLN A 47 -12.04 -12.95 -21.86
C GLN A 47 -11.91 -11.87 -20.78
N LEU A 48 -12.48 -10.70 -21.07
CA LEU A 48 -12.74 -9.64 -20.09
C LEU A 48 -14.23 -9.39 -20.04
N SER A 49 -14.83 -9.55 -18.86
CA SER A 49 -16.26 -9.34 -18.63
C SER A 49 -16.47 -8.44 -17.40
N TYR A 50 -17.53 -7.63 -17.43
CA TYR A 50 -17.96 -6.88 -16.26
C TYR A 50 -18.57 -7.84 -15.24
N VAL A 51 -17.94 -7.98 -14.09
CA VAL A 51 -18.50 -8.65 -12.92
C VAL A 51 -19.16 -7.58 -12.05
N PRO A 52 -20.48 -7.61 -11.82
CA PRO A 52 -21.12 -6.71 -10.88
C PRO A 52 -20.51 -6.87 -9.48
N ALA A 53 -20.19 -5.75 -8.83
CA ALA A 53 -19.65 -5.78 -7.48
C ALA A 53 -20.64 -6.47 -6.52
N THR A 54 -20.15 -7.39 -5.70
CA THR A 54 -20.94 -8.02 -4.64
C THR A 54 -21.42 -6.92 -3.67
N PRO A 55 -22.75 -6.74 -3.47
CA PRO A 55 -23.26 -5.69 -2.62
C PRO A 55 -22.89 -5.94 -1.15
N ILE A 56 -22.63 -4.87 -0.40
CA ILE A 56 -22.35 -4.99 1.03
C ILE A 56 -23.55 -5.50 1.81
N GLN A 57 -23.31 -6.25 2.90
CA GLN A 57 -24.36 -6.57 3.85
C GLN A 57 -24.73 -5.32 4.66
N THR A 58 -25.93 -4.78 4.45
CA THR A 58 -26.37 -3.51 5.04
C THR A 58 -27.13 -3.65 6.37
N ASP A 59 -27.73 -4.82 6.63
CA ASP A 59 -28.67 -5.08 7.72
C ASP A 59 -28.01 -5.42 9.08
N ILE A 60 -26.74 -5.82 9.08
CA ILE A 60 -25.95 -6.00 10.31
C ILE A 60 -25.59 -4.67 10.98
N PRO A 61 -25.40 -4.64 12.33
CA PRO A 61 -24.78 -3.50 13.00
C PRO A 61 -23.42 -3.15 12.39
N SER A 62 -23.13 -1.84 12.30
CA SER A 62 -21.78 -1.36 12.01
C SER A 62 -20.81 -1.72 13.15
N VAL A 63 -19.53 -1.92 12.85
CA VAL A 63 -18.55 -2.25 13.91
C VAL A 63 -18.13 -0.99 14.69
N LYS A 64 -17.89 0.13 14.00
CA LYS A 64 -17.48 1.40 14.62
C LYS A 64 -18.34 1.88 15.81
N PRO A 65 -19.70 1.81 15.83
CA PRO A 65 -20.48 2.26 16.98
C PRO A 65 -20.50 1.23 18.12
N VAL A 66 -20.39 -0.07 17.81
CA VAL A 66 -20.34 -1.16 18.79
C VAL A 66 -19.07 -1.08 19.64
N LEU A 67 -17.96 -0.63 19.06
CA LEU A 67 -16.66 -0.51 19.73
C LEU A 67 -16.23 0.94 20.04
N ALA A 68 -17.10 1.93 19.78
CA ALA A 68 -16.81 3.36 19.96
C ALA A 68 -16.42 3.75 21.41
N GLY A 69 -16.84 2.98 22.41
CA GLY A 69 -16.46 3.16 23.82
C GLY A 69 -15.05 2.65 24.18
N HIS A 70 -14.30 2.09 23.22
CA HIS A 70 -13.01 1.45 23.47
C HIS A 70 -11.87 2.05 22.63
N PHE A 71 -11.97 2.03 21.30
CA PHE A 71 -10.91 2.49 20.38
C PHE A 71 -11.44 2.66 18.94
N PRO A 72 -10.76 3.45 18.09
CA PRO A 72 -11.06 3.52 16.67
C PRO A 72 -10.91 2.17 15.96
N ILE A 73 -11.80 1.89 15.03
CA ILE A 73 -11.81 0.68 14.19
C ILE A 73 -11.31 1.07 12.80
N GLY A 74 -10.07 0.67 12.52
CA GLY A 74 -9.30 1.05 11.34
C GLY A 74 -9.23 -0.02 10.25
N ALA A 75 -9.08 0.41 9.00
CA ALA A 75 -8.77 -0.46 7.86
C ALA A 75 -7.54 0.03 7.09
N ALA A 76 -6.67 -0.89 6.65
CA ALA A 76 -5.66 -0.57 5.65
C ALA A 76 -6.33 -0.45 4.26
N ILE A 77 -6.02 0.61 3.52
CA ILE A 77 -6.65 0.91 2.23
C ILE A 77 -5.64 1.21 1.13
N SER A 78 -6.11 1.04 -0.10
CA SER A 78 -5.50 1.47 -1.35
C SER A 78 -6.56 2.21 -2.18
N LEU A 79 -6.16 3.03 -3.15
CA LEU A 79 -7.08 3.90 -3.89
C LEU A 79 -8.28 3.17 -4.55
N PRO A 80 -8.18 1.95 -5.12
CA PRO A 80 -9.35 1.20 -5.60
C PRO A 80 -10.44 0.92 -4.56
N GLN A 81 -10.11 0.96 -3.27
CA GLN A 81 -11.02 0.60 -2.19
C GLN A 81 -11.83 1.81 -1.68
N THR A 82 -11.50 3.04 -2.08
CA THR A 82 -12.31 4.24 -1.77
C THR A 82 -13.49 4.43 -2.72
N LEU A 83 -13.70 3.50 -3.68
CA LEU A 83 -14.81 3.50 -4.64
C LEU A 83 -15.82 2.35 -4.41
N GLY A 84 -17.03 2.52 -4.96
CA GLY A 84 -18.06 1.49 -5.09
C GLY A 84 -18.48 0.82 -3.77
N GLU A 85 -18.70 -0.49 -3.80
CA GLU A 85 -19.10 -1.27 -2.63
C GLU A 85 -18.01 -1.31 -1.54
N HIS A 86 -16.72 -1.20 -1.90
CA HIS A 86 -15.65 -1.08 -0.91
C HIS A 86 -15.75 0.24 -0.12
N ALA A 87 -16.01 1.36 -0.80
CA ALA A 87 -16.27 2.65 -0.16
C ALA A 87 -17.43 2.56 0.86
N ARG A 88 -18.51 1.88 0.47
CA ARG A 88 -19.71 1.67 1.31
C ARG A 88 -19.42 0.75 2.49
N LEU A 89 -18.59 -0.28 2.31
CA LEU A 89 -18.16 -1.17 3.39
C LEU A 89 -17.32 -0.41 4.42
N LEU A 90 -16.34 0.36 3.94
CA LEU A 90 -15.48 1.21 4.75
C LEU A 90 -16.32 2.23 5.55
N SER A 91 -17.16 3.01 4.88
CA SER A 91 -17.97 4.05 5.53
C SER A 91 -19.02 3.49 6.48
N LYS A 92 -19.59 2.30 6.21
CA LYS A 92 -20.49 1.61 7.15
C LYS A 92 -19.73 1.16 8.40
N HIS A 93 -18.59 0.47 8.27
CA HIS A 93 -18.00 -0.29 9.39
C HIS A 93 -16.86 0.40 10.14
N PHE A 94 -16.11 1.32 9.52
CA PHE A 94 -14.85 1.85 10.04
C PHE A 94 -14.90 3.36 10.32
N ASN A 95 -14.10 3.82 11.29
CA ASN A 95 -13.87 5.24 11.60
C ASN A 95 -12.38 5.63 11.55
N SER A 96 -11.49 4.75 11.10
CA SER A 96 -10.11 5.10 10.78
C SER A 96 -9.63 4.39 9.51
N VAL A 97 -8.66 4.96 8.81
CA VAL A 97 -7.99 4.34 7.66
C VAL A 97 -6.48 4.58 7.64
N THR A 98 -5.75 3.63 7.05
CA THR A 98 -4.30 3.69 6.83
C THR A 98 -4.00 3.49 5.35
N PRO A 99 -3.53 4.50 4.60
CA PRO A 99 -3.04 4.31 3.23
C PRO A 99 -1.84 3.36 3.18
N GLY A 100 -2.05 2.11 2.76
CA GLY A 100 -1.11 1.01 2.98
C GLY A 100 0.20 1.09 2.18
N ASN A 101 0.28 1.98 1.19
CA ASN A 101 1.48 2.22 0.38
C ASN A 101 1.70 3.70 0.02
N ALA A 102 0.64 4.47 -0.27
CA ALA A 102 0.77 5.82 -0.82
C ALA A 102 1.38 6.86 0.14
N LEU A 103 1.55 6.54 1.43
CA LEU A 103 2.25 7.36 2.43
C LEU A 103 3.65 6.85 2.80
N LYS A 104 4.18 5.85 2.08
CA LYS A 104 5.58 5.41 2.19
C LYS A 104 6.48 6.31 1.33
N TRP A 105 7.77 6.35 1.66
CA TRP A 105 8.75 7.24 1.03
C TRP A 105 8.84 7.05 -0.49
N ASP A 106 8.82 5.81 -0.99
CA ASP A 106 8.90 5.53 -2.43
C ASP A 106 7.71 6.08 -3.24
N ALA A 107 6.51 6.13 -2.65
CA ALA A 107 5.34 6.77 -3.22
C ALA A 107 5.40 8.31 -3.07
N THR A 108 5.76 8.81 -1.89
CA THR A 108 5.65 10.24 -1.56
C THR A 108 6.80 11.11 -2.03
N GLU A 109 8.02 10.58 -2.19
CA GLU A 109 9.21 11.32 -2.64
C GLU A 109 10.16 10.42 -3.47
N PRO A 110 9.75 9.99 -4.68
CA PRO A 110 10.52 9.05 -5.51
C PRO A 110 11.90 9.59 -5.98
N ALA A 111 12.10 10.91 -5.95
CA ALA A 111 13.40 11.57 -6.17
C ALA A 111 13.53 12.78 -5.23
N GLU A 112 14.76 13.16 -4.85
CA GLU A 112 15.05 14.18 -3.84
C GLU A 112 14.30 15.51 -4.08
N GLY A 113 13.42 15.89 -3.16
CA GLY A 113 12.56 17.07 -3.23
C GLY A 113 11.37 16.98 -4.20
N ALA A 114 11.24 15.91 -4.98
CA ALA A 114 10.20 15.72 -5.98
C ALA A 114 8.97 14.98 -5.42
N PHE A 115 8.30 15.63 -4.46
CA PHE A 115 7.15 15.07 -3.75
C PHE A 115 5.95 14.76 -4.67
N ARG A 116 5.18 13.73 -4.32
CA ARG A 116 3.95 13.31 -5.00
C ARG A 116 2.93 12.84 -3.97
N PHE A 117 1.74 13.43 -3.98
CA PHE A 117 0.71 13.12 -2.98
C PHE A 117 -0.61 12.60 -3.57
N THR A 118 -0.82 12.67 -4.90
CA THR A 118 -2.09 12.36 -5.60
C THR A 118 -2.90 11.18 -5.05
N ASP A 119 -2.31 9.99 -4.95
CA ASP A 119 -2.99 8.77 -4.48
C ASP A 119 -3.33 8.82 -2.99
N ALA A 120 -2.48 9.47 -2.19
CA ALA A 120 -2.66 9.62 -0.75
C ALA A 120 -3.64 10.75 -0.41
N ASP A 121 -3.56 11.89 -1.09
CA ASP A 121 -4.52 12.99 -1.01
C ASP A 121 -5.95 12.48 -1.25
N ALA A 122 -6.16 11.71 -2.32
CA ALA A 122 -7.48 11.14 -2.63
C ALA A 122 -7.98 10.13 -1.56
N MET A 123 -7.08 9.46 -0.84
CA MET A 123 -7.43 8.59 0.30
C MET A 123 -7.67 9.39 1.60
N VAL A 124 -6.97 10.50 1.82
CA VAL A 124 -7.19 11.44 2.93
C VAL A 124 -8.50 12.22 2.73
N ASP A 125 -8.80 12.64 1.51
CA ASP A 125 -10.06 13.27 1.13
C ASP A 125 -11.25 12.31 1.33
N PHE A 126 -11.10 11.04 0.94
CA PHE A 126 -12.09 10.00 1.25
C PHE A 126 -12.31 9.86 2.77
N ALA A 127 -11.23 9.85 3.56
CA ALA A 127 -11.33 9.77 5.02
C ALA A 127 -12.05 10.99 5.61
N ARG A 128 -11.65 12.21 5.20
CA ARG A 128 -12.25 13.48 5.65
C ARG A 128 -13.74 13.55 5.28
N ALA A 129 -14.11 13.14 4.07
CA ALA A 129 -15.50 13.12 3.59
C ALA A 129 -16.39 12.10 4.34
N ASN A 130 -15.81 11.07 4.95
CA ASN A 130 -16.54 10.04 5.71
C ASN A 130 -16.38 10.17 7.23
N GLY A 131 -15.73 11.23 7.73
CA GLY A 131 -15.49 11.45 9.16
C GLY A 131 -14.57 10.38 9.78
N MET A 132 -13.53 9.97 9.06
CA MET A 132 -12.55 8.97 9.50
C MET A 132 -11.22 9.60 9.90
N GLU A 133 -10.58 9.04 10.94
CA GLU A 133 -9.21 9.38 11.33
C GLU A 133 -8.18 8.71 10.41
N VAL A 134 -7.21 9.45 9.89
CA VAL A 134 -6.10 8.88 9.11
C VAL A 134 -4.91 8.55 10.02
N ARG A 135 -4.38 7.32 9.90
CA ARG A 135 -3.05 6.97 10.37
C ARG A 135 -2.04 7.04 9.22
N GLY A 136 -1.02 7.88 9.36
CA GLY A 136 0.05 8.02 8.39
C GLY A 136 1.07 6.90 8.51
N HIS A 137 1.29 6.15 7.43
CA HIS A 137 2.16 4.99 7.39
C HIS A 137 3.01 5.00 6.10
N THR A 138 4.32 5.25 6.15
CA THR A 138 5.18 5.50 7.33
C THR A 138 6.38 6.36 6.91
N LEU A 139 6.85 7.21 7.83
CA LEU A 139 7.88 8.22 7.55
C LEU A 139 9.29 7.63 7.43
N VAL A 140 9.58 6.51 8.09
CA VAL A 140 10.88 5.81 7.99
C VAL A 140 10.68 4.31 8.04
N TRP A 141 11.15 3.61 7.02
CA TRP A 141 11.18 2.14 6.98
C TRP A 141 12.49 1.67 6.34
N HIS A 142 12.85 0.40 6.54
CA HIS A 142 14.02 -0.21 5.90
C HIS A 142 13.72 -0.75 4.49
N ASN A 143 12.43 -0.81 4.12
CA ASN A 143 11.91 -1.18 2.81
C ASN A 143 11.13 0.03 2.23
N GLN A 144 10.78 0.00 0.94
CA GLN A 144 10.03 1.06 0.25
C GLN A 144 10.56 2.49 0.51
N THR A 145 11.89 2.59 0.56
CA THR A 145 12.64 3.84 0.61
C THR A 145 13.49 3.93 -0.66
N PRO A 146 13.43 5.03 -1.44
CA PRO A 146 14.18 5.15 -2.68
C PRO A 146 15.69 4.99 -2.50
N ALA A 147 16.35 4.36 -3.48
CA ALA A 147 17.79 4.13 -3.44
C ALA A 147 18.61 5.44 -3.31
N TRP A 148 18.12 6.55 -3.87
CA TRP A 148 18.81 7.85 -3.83
C TRP A 148 19.09 8.36 -2.40
N VAL A 149 18.21 8.02 -1.45
CA VAL A 149 18.33 8.44 -0.04
C VAL A 149 19.68 8.02 0.56
N PHE A 150 20.16 6.82 0.18
CA PHE A 150 21.40 6.20 0.67
C PHE A 150 22.60 6.36 -0.26
N LEU A 151 22.56 7.28 -1.23
CA LEU A 151 23.70 7.65 -2.07
C LEU A 151 24.36 8.93 -1.55
N ASP A 152 25.69 8.98 -1.52
CA ASP A 152 26.46 10.17 -1.15
C ASP A 152 26.42 11.25 -2.25
N ALA A 153 27.08 12.38 -2.00
CA ALA A 153 27.14 13.52 -2.94
C ALA A 153 27.86 13.22 -4.28
N SER A 154 28.47 12.04 -4.44
CA SER A 154 29.05 11.53 -5.68
C SER A 154 28.21 10.42 -6.34
N GLY A 155 27.02 10.14 -5.79
CA GLY A 155 26.13 9.08 -6.27
C GLY A 155 26.57 7.67 -5.88
N GLN A 156 27.52 7.51 -4.95
CA GLN A 156 27.99 6.20 -4.49
C GLN A 156 27.25 5.74 -3.21
N PRO A 157 27.11 4.43 -2.94
CA PRO A 157 26.46 3.96 -1.73
C PRO A 157 27.15 4.47 -0.45
N MET A 158 26.41 5.18 0.41
CA MET A 158 26.94 5.78 1.63
C MET A 158 27.62 4.76 2.55
N THR A 159 28.80 5.13 3.05
CA THR A 159 29.50 4.46 4.16
C THR A 159 29.29 5.22 5.47
N ALA A 160 29.57 4.58 6.62
CA ALA A 160 29.40 5.14 7.96
C ALA A 160 30.40 6.27 8.29
N THR A 161 30.22 7.44 7.69
CA THR A 161 31.04 8.64 7.91
C THR A 161 30.19 9.79 8.46
N ALA A 162 30.82 10.74 9.14
CA ALA A 162 30.13 11.92 9.67
C ALA A 162 29.42 12.74 8.57
N ALA A 163 30.01 12.84 7.38
CA ALA A 163 29.42 13.54 6.24
C ALA A 163 28.19 12.82 5.68
N ASN A 164 28.27 11.50 5.47
CA ASN A 164 27.14 10.70 4.98
C ASN A 164 26.00 10.66 6.00
N LYS A 165 26.33 10.54 7.30
CA LYS A 165 25.36 10.64 8.39
C LYS A 165 24.66 11.99 8.40
N ALA A 166 25.38 13.10 8.28
CA ALA A 166 24.78 14.43 8.22
C ALA A 166 23.85 14.59 7.00
N LEU A 167 24.28 14.13 5.82
CA LEU A 167 23.45 14.16 4.60
C LEU A 167 22.18 13.30 4.74
N LEU A 168 22.30 12.07 5.26
CA LEU A 168 21.16 11.17 5.47
C LEU A 168 20.14 11.73 6.47
N LEU A 169 20.61 12.33 7.57
CA LEU A 169 19.74 12.97 8.57
C LEU A 169 19.12 14.27 8.04
N SER A 170 19.82 15.02 7.18
CA SER A 170 19.27 16.20 6.51
C SER A 170 18.16 15.85 5.51
N ARG A 171 18.32 14.74 4.77
CA ARG A 171 17.29 14.20 3.87
C ARG A 171 16.06 13.72 4.64
N LEU A 172 16.27 13.01 5.75
CA LEU A 172 15.22 12.59 6.67
C LEU A 172 14.43 13.77 7.24
N GLU A 173 15.11 14.85 7.65
CA GLU A 173 14.43 16.05 8.10
C GLU A 173 13.64 16.72 6.96
N ALA A 174 14.20 16.83 5.76
CA ALA A 174 13.52 17.39 4.59
C ALA A 174 12.27 16.57 4.20
N HIS A 175 12.39 15.24 4.17
CA HIS A 175 11.28 14.33 3.87
C HIS A 175 10.11 14.50 4.85
N ILE A 176 10.40 14.43 6.16
CA ILE A 176 9.38 14.56 7.20
C ILE A 176 8.74 15.94 7.17
N ARG A 177 9.52 17.02 6.97
CA ARG A 177 8.96 18.37 6.82
C ARG A 177 8.07 18.50 5.58
N GLY A 178 8.40 17.81 4.48
CA GLY A 178 7.56 17.76 3.28
C GLY A 178 6.26 16.99 3.49
N VAL A 179 6.35 15.71 3.87
CA VAL A 179 5.18 14.82 4.02
C VAL A 179 4.27 15.27 5.17
N VAL A 180 4.81 15.45 6.38
CA VAL A 180 4.00 15.80 7.56
C VAL A 180 3.51 17.26 7.47
N GLY A 181 4.31 18.14 6.86
CA GLY A 181 3.93 19.54 6.64
C GLY A 181 2.82 19.72 5.61
N HIS A 182 2.74 18.85 4.60
CA HIS A 182 1.66 18.83 3.61
C HIS A 182 0.31 18.44 4.23
N TYR A 183 0.27 17.34 5.00
CA TYR A 183 -1.00 16.89 5.61
C TYR A 183 -1.39 17.65 6.89
N GLY A 184 -0.43 18.23 7.62
CA GLY A 184 -0.70 19.05 8.80
C GLY A 184 -1.61 18.38 9.83
N THR A 185 -2.85 18.86 9.97
CA THR A 185 -3.85 18.32 10.91
C THR A 185 -4.74 17.20 10.35
N ASP A 186 -4.72 16.93 9.04
CA ASP A 186 -5.55 15.86 8.45
C ASP A 186 -5.05 14.44 8.84
N ILE A 187 -3.78 14.31 9.24
CA ILE A 187 -3.19 13.06 9.73
C ILE A 187 -2.68 13.28 11.16
N ALA A 188 -3.54 13.00 12.14
CA ALA A 188 -3.27 13.19 13.56
C ALA A 188 -2.49 12.06 14.24
N THR A 189 -2.19 10.96 13.53
CA THR A 189 -1.41 9.81 14.03
C THR A 189 -0.40 9.35 12.99
N TRP A 190 0.85 9.14 13.38
CA TRP A 190 1.94 8.72 12.49
C TRP A 190 2.72 7.53 13.03
N ASP A 191 2.91 6.51 12.18
CA ASP A 191 3.97 5.51 12.34
C ASP A 191 5.29 6.17 11.89
N VAL A 192 6.03 6.73 12.84
CA VAL A 192 7.21 7.57 12.57
C VAL A 192 8.41 6.73 12.14
N VAL A 193 8.62 5.59 12.79
CA VAL A 193 9.57 4.57 12.33
C VAL A 193 8.91 3.20 12.35
N ASN A 194 9.16 2.41 11.31
CA ASN A 194 8.59 1.09 11.10
C ASN A 194 9.70 0.03 11.04
N GLU A 195 9.50 -1.08 11.74
CA GLU A 195 10.31 -2.31 11.65
C GLU A 195 11.81 -2.09 11.87
N VAL A 196 12.13 -1.46 12.99
CA VAL A 196 13.51 -1.18 13.41
C VAL A 196 14.14 -2.34 14.21
N ILE A 197 13.34 -3.32 14.64
CA ILE A 197 13.82 -4.49 15.39
C ILE A 197 14.15 -5.66 14.47
N ASP A 198 15.21 -6.38 14.80
CA ASP A 198 15.54 -7.73 14.34
C ASP A 198 15.92 -8.58 15.56
N GLU A 199 15.03 -9.48 15.95
CA GLU A 199 15.13 -10.34 17.13
C GLU A 199 16.36 -11.26 17.12
N ASN A 200 16.98 -11.48 15.96
CA ASN A 200 18.18 -12.30 15.80
C ASN A 200 19.47 -11.55 16.16
N GLN A 201 19.41 -10.23 16.33
CA GLN A 201 20.56 -9.40 16.69
C GLN A 201 20.75 -9.33 18.21
N ALA A 202 22.01 -9.34 18.68
CA ALA A 202 22.33 -9.27 20.10
C ALA A 202 21.82 -7.97 20.77
N ASP A 203 21.88 -6.84 20.08
CA ASP A 203 21.28 -5.55 20.46
C ASP A 203 19.78 -5.45 20.08
N GLY A 204 19.29 -6.33 19.21
CA GLY A 204 17.92 -6.33 18.68
C GLY A 204 17.69 -5.35 17.53
N LEU A 205 18.70 -4.66 17.03
CA LEU A 205 18.54 -3.54 16.08
C LEU A 205 18.79 -3.97 14.64
N ARG A 206 17.77 -3.82 13.78
CA ARG A 206 17.83 -4.23 12.37
C ARG A 206 19.00 -3.57 11.64
N ARG A 207 19.76 -4.38 10.90
CA ARG A 207 20.88 -3.94 10.05
C ARG A 207 20.37 -3.30 8.75
N SER A 208 19.63 -2.21 8.90
CA SER A 208 19.16 -1.37 7.79
C SER A 208 20.21 -0.34 7.43
N ARG A 209 20.16 0.17 6.19
CA ARG A 209 21.05 1.27 5.73
C ARG A 209 20.98 2.49 6.66
N TRP A 210 19.78 2.78 7.20
CA TRP A 210 19.58 3.77 8.26
C TRP A 210 20.48 3.55 9.48
N TYR A 211 20.48 2.34 10.04
CA TYR A 211 21.27 2.00 11.22
C TYR A 211 22.77 1.93 10.90
N GLU A 212 23.15 1.35 9.76
CA GLU A 212 24.55 1.28 9.31
C GLU A 212 25.22 2.65 9.17
N ILE A 213 24.50 3.65 8.66
CA ILE A 213 25.05 4.98 8.37
C ILE A 213 24.91 5.92 9.57
N ALA A 214 23.78 5.88 10.31
CA ALA A 214 23.47 6.86 11.34
C ALA A 214 23.47 6.32 12.80
N GLY A 215 23.47 5.01 13.02
CA GLY A 215 23.16 4.42 14.33
C GLY A 215 21.70 4.63 14.71
N LEU A 216 21.41 4.97 15.97
CA LEU A 216 20.04 5.30 16.42
C LEU A 216 19.59 6.73 16.08
N ASP A 217 20.48 7.59 15.57
CA ASP A 217 20.18 9.02 15.40
C ASP A 217 19.14 9.32 14.31
N TYR A 218 18.87 8.37 13.39
CA TYR A 218 17.75 8.51 12.46
C TYR A 218 16.41 8.42 13.19
N ILE A 219 16.26 7.52 14.18
CA ILE A 219 15.03 7.42 14.99
C ILE A 219 14.85 8.70 15.81
N ARG A 220 15.91 9.16 16.50
CA ARG A 220 15.89 10.41 17.28
C ARG A 220 15.50 11.62 16.41
N THR A 221 16.08 11.70 15.21
CA THR A 221 15.77 12.76 14.24
C THR A 221 14.33 12.68 13.74
N ALA A 222 13.85 11.48 13.38
CA ALA A 222 12.50 11.30 12.86
C ALA A 222 11.43 11.75 13.87
N PHE A 223 11.52 11.30 15.13
CA PHE A 223 10.57 11.70 16.18
C PHE A 223 10.69 13.18 16.55
N ARG A 224 11.92 13.73 16.63
CA ARG A 224 12.12 15.18 16.86
C ARG A 224 11.43 16.01 15.77
N VAL A 225 11.77 15.78 14.49
CA VAL A 225 11.24 16.57 13.37
C VAL A 225 9.74 16.39 13.24
N THR A 226 9.21 15.17 13.43
CA THR A 226 7.76 14.95 13.38
C THR A 226 7.04 15.72 14.48
N ARG A 227 7.59 15.78 15.70
CA ARG A 227 7.03 16.59 16.80
C ARG A 227 7.13 18.10 16.53
N GLU A 228 8.19 18.57 15.88
CA GLU A 228 8.33 19.99 15.50
C GLU A 228 7.29 20.42 14.46
N VAL A 229 6.93 19.53 13.52
CA VAL A 229 6.01 19.83 12.42
C VAL A 229 4.54 19.57 12.80
N ALA A 230 4.27 18.48 13.53
CA ALA A 230 2.95 18.09 14.00
C ALA A 230 2.91 17.97 15.54
N PRO A 231 2.95 19.10 16.27
CA PRO A 231 3.12 19.11 17.73
C PRO A 231 2.03 18.34 18.49
N THR A 232 0.81 18.30 17.96
CA THR A 232 -0.35 17.61 18.55
C THR A 232 -0.56 16.17 18.08
N ALA A 233 0.18 15.70 17.07
CA ALA A 233 -0.02 14.36 16.52
C ALA A 233 0.50 13.26 17.46
N LYS A 234 -0.03 12.04 17.31
CA LYS A 234 0.40 10.85 18.05
C LYS A 234 1.46 10.07 17.29
N LEU A 235 2.65 9.96 17.89
CA LEU A 235 3.86 9.47 17.25
C LEU A 235 4.20 8.05 17.71
N TYR A 236 4.18 7.09 16.79
CA TYR A 236 4.36 5.67 17.07
C TYR A 236 5.66 5.10 16.53
N ILE A 237 6.25 4.17 17.28
CA ILE A 237 7.23 3.19 16.79
C ILE A 237 6.46 1.89 16.49
N ASN A 238 6.46 1.41 15.25
CA ASN A 238 5.60 0.32 14.79
C ASN A 238 6.40 -0.91 14.32
N ASP A 239 5.98 -2.12 14.69
CA ASP A 239 6.69 -3.36 14.29
C ASP A 239 5.76 -4.60 14.21
N TYR A 240 6.18 -5.64 13.47
CA TYR A 240 5.50 -6.95 13.40
C TYR A 240 6.07 -7.92 14.45
N ASN A 241 5.45 -9.09 14.63
CA ASN A 241 5.88 -10.14 15.60
C ASN A 241 6.05 -9.64 17.05
N THR A 242 5.39 -8.54 17.44
CA THR A 242 5.48 -7.98 18.81
C THR A 242 4.70 -8.78 19.87
N ASN A 243 3.93 -9.78 19.41
CA ASN A 243 3.43 -10.90 20.19
C ASN A 243 4.54 -11.91 20.59
N VAL A 244 5.67 -11.95 19.88
CA VAL A 244 6.80 -12.85 20.18
C VAL A 244 7.66 -12.19 21.25
N ALA A 245 7.74 -12.80 22.44
CA ALA A 245 8.46 -12.24 23.59
C ALA A 245 9.88 -11.74 23.26
N ALA A 246 10.68 -12.55 22.53
CA ALA A 246 12.04 -12.18 22.15
C ALA A 246 12.13 -10.86 21.35
N LYS A 247 11.15 -10.56 20.50
CA LYS A 247 11.10 -9.33 19.70
C LYS A 247 10.44 -8.19 20.47
N ARG A 248 9.32 -8.48 21.14
CA ARG A 248 8.59 -7.57 22.04
C ARG A 248 9.51 -6.92 23.07
N ASP A 249 10.35 -7.73 23.72
CA ASP A 249 11.18 -7.28 24.82
C ASP A 249 12.36 -6.42 24.29
N LYS A 250 12.84 -6.66 23.07
CA LYS A 250 13.78 -5.75 22.37
C LYS A 250 13.12 -4.42 22.00
N LEU A 251 11.89 -4.45 21.48
CA LEU A 251 11.13 -3.24 21.15
C LEU A 251 10.84 -2.39 22.40
N TYR A 252 10.43 -3.03 23.50
CA TYR A 252 10.24 -2.37 24.80
C TYR A 252 11.53 -1.69 25.28
N ASN A 253 12.66 -2.41 25.27
CA ASN A 253 13.94 -1.85 25.69
C ASN A 253 14.37 -0.63 24.84
N LEU A 254 14.17 -0.69 23.51
CA LEU A 254 14.45 0.44 22.62
C LEU A 254 13.51 1.63 22.89
N ALA A 255 12.21 1.39 23.04
CA ALA A 255 11.24 2.45 23.35
C ALA A 255 11.55 3.12 24.70
N SER A 256 11.81 2.33 25.75
CA SER A 256 12.21 2.84 27.07
C SER A 256 13.53 3.61 27.05
N GLN A 257 14.51 3.19 26.25
CA GLN A 257 15.75 3.94 26.06
C GLN A 257 15.47 5.30 25.42
N LEU A 258 14.71 5.33 24.32
CA LEU A 258 14.41 6.56 23.58
C LEU A 258 13.56 7.53 24.42
N GLU A 259 12.59 7.03 25.18
CA GLU A 259 11.80 7.82 26.13
C GLU A 259 12.69 8.44 27.23
N ALA A 260 13.60 7.65 27.81
CA ALA A 260 14.57 8.15 28.80
C ALA A 260 15.59 9.15 28.23
N GLU A 261 15.84 9.12 26.92
CA GLU A 261 16.62 10.11 26.17
C GLU A 261 15.80 11.36 25.78
N GLY A 262 14.50 11.40 26.09
CA GLY A 262 13.61 12.53 25.80
C GLY A 262 13.02 12.53 24.37
N VAL A 263 13.06 11.40 23.66
CA VAL A 263 12.48 11.26 22.32
C VAL A 263 10.95 11.20 22.43
N PRO A 264 10.19 12.03 21.68
CA PRO A 264 8.76 12.25 21.94
C PRO A 264 7.83 11.17 21.34
N ILE A 265 7.97 9.94 21.81
CA ILE A 265 7.13 8.77 21.45
C ILE A 265 5.82 8.82 22.26
N ASP A 266 4.65 8.70 21.60
CA ASP A 266 3.35 8.58 22.26
C ASP A 266 2.90 7.13 22.49
N GLY A 267 3.47 6.16 21.75
CA GLY A 267 3.09 4.76 21.89
C GLY A 267 3.84 3.81 20.97
N VAL A 268 3.52 2.51 21.13
CA VAL A 268 4.05 1.41 20.33
C VAL A 268 2.93 0.85 19.44
N GLY A 269 3.21 0.72 18.14
CA GLY A 269 2.34 0.08 17.17
C GLY A 269 2.67 -1.40 17.03
N HIS A 270 1.64 -2.25 17.14
CA HIS A 270 1.75 -3.69 16.98
C HIS A 270 1.00 -4.08 15.70
N GLN A 271 1.72 -4.46 14.64
CA GLN A 271 1.10 -4.74 13.33
C GLN A 271 0.16 -5.96 13.33
N MET A 272 0.28 -6.85 14.33
CA MET A 272 -0.55 -8.06 14.52
C MET A 272 -0.75 -8.87 13.24
N HIS A 273 0.35 -9.12 12.52
CA HIS A 273 0.39 -10.05 11.38
C HIS A 273 0.35 -11.51 11.87
N VAL A 274 -0.83 -11.91 12.33
CA VAL A 274 -1.17 -13.23 12.87
C VAL A 274 -1.87 -14.10 11.82
N ASN A 275 -1.91 -15.41 12.03
CA ASN A 275 -2.75 -16.35 11.30
C ASN A 275 -3.58 -17.22 12.28
N VAL A 276 -4.36 -18.16 11.77
CA VAL A 276 -5.28 -18.98 12.59
C VAL A 276 -4.57 -19.97 13.52
N ASP A 277 -3.34 -20.37 13.20
CA ASP A 277 -2.55 -21.36 13.95
C ASP A 277 -1.42 -20.73 14.78
N TRP A 278 -0.99 -19.50 14.45
CA TRP A 278 0.14 -18.83 15.11
C TRP A 278 0.06 -17.29 15.06
N PRO A 279 0.45 -16.57 16.13
CA PRO A 279 0.79 -17.05 17.47
C PRO A 279 -0.41 -17.63 18.22
N SER A 280 -0.19 -18.19 19.41
CA SER A 280 -1.29 -18.54 20.30
C SER A 280 -2.05 -17.29 20.78
N ALA A 281 -3.32 -17.47 21.17
CA ALA A 281 -4.10 -16.42 21.82
C ALA A 281 -3.39 -15.90 23.08
N SER A 282 -2.81 -16.79 23.89
CA SER A 282 -2.07 -16.44 25.10
C SER A 282 -0.78 -15.62 24.86
N GLU A 283 -0.07 -15.84 23.76
CA GLU A 283 1.07 -14.99 23.38
C GLU A 283 0.60 -13.59 22.92
N THR A 284 -0.54 -13.55 22.23
CA THR A 284 -1.16 -12.30 21.78
C THR A 284 -1.68 -11.47 22.97
N GLU A 285 -2.38 -12.10 23.91
CA GLU A 285 -2.84 -11.51 25.19
C GLU A 285 -1.68 -11.05 26.08
N ALA A 286 -0.51 -11.68 25.97
CA ALA A 286 0.73 -11.25 26.64
C ALA A 286 1.44 -10.07 25.92
N THR A 287 0.81 -9.43 24.94
CA THR A 287 1.28 -8.17 24.35
C THR A 287 0.74 -6.98 25.13
N PRO A 288 1.58 -6.09 25.70
CA PRO A 288 1.10 -4.91 26.41
C PRO A 288 0.20 -4.03 25.55
N THR A 289 -1.04 -3.83 26.01
CA THR A 289 -1.93 -2.79 25.49
C THR A 289 -1.50 -1.41 25.99
N ALA A 290 -1.63 -0.39 25.16
CA ALA A 290 -1.17 0.95 25.50
C ALA A 290 -2.01 1.55 26.65
N THR A 291 -1.34 2.04 27.70
CA THR A 291 -1.98 2.56 28.92
C THR A 291 -2.54 3.98 28.72
N THR A 292 -3.59 4.13 27.91
CA THR A 292 -4.20 5.43 27.59
C THR A 292 -4.96 6.03 28.78
N THR A 293 -4.44 7.12 29.34
CA THR A 293 -5.07 7.89 30.43
C THR A 293 -5.73 9.17 29.91
N SER A 294 -7.00 9.09 29.47
CA SER A 294 -7.85 10.28 29.25
C SER A 294 -9.37 9.96 29.26
N PRO A 295 -10.24 10.96 29.53
CA PRO A 295 -11.63 10.73 29.92
C PRO A 295 -12.65 10.65 28.76
N SER A 296 -13.84 10.17 29.12
CA SER A 296 -14.99 9.92 28.24
C SER A 296 -15.74 11.19 27.77
N VAL A 297 -16.34 11.11 26.57
CA VAL A 297 -17.44 11.97 26.11
C VAL A 297 -18.59 11.09 25.61
N VAL A 298 -19.84 11.53 25.83
CA VAL A 298 -21.07 10.74 25.64
C VAL A 298 -21.69 11.01 24.25
N PRO A 299 -22.18 9.98 23.52
CA PRO A 299 -22.85 10.16 22.22
C PRO A 299 -24.36 10.47 22.35
N THR A 300 -24.93 11.09 21.32
CA THR A 300 -26.38 11.29 21.12
C THR A 300 -26.81 10.81 19.73
N THR A 301 -28.07 10.40 19.57
CA THR A 301 -28.54 9.56 18.44
C THR A 301 -29.78 10.13 17.71
N SER A 302 -29.95 9.76 16.44
CA SER A 302 -31.25 9.71 15.72
C SER A 302 -31.13 8.88 14.42
N ASP A 303 -32.24 8.27 13.97
CA ASP A 303 -32.29 7.20 12.95
C ASP A 303 -32.91 7.62 11.58
N PRO A 304 -32.79 6.81 10.50
CA PRO A 304 -33.10 7.19 9.11
C PRO A 304 -34.39 6.58 8.49
N THR A 305 -34.72 6.98 7.26
CA THR A 305 -35.66 6.34 6.28
C THR A 305 -35.48 7.03 4.89
N SER A 306 -35.80 6.50 3.70
CA SER A 306 -36.33 5.20 3.21
C SER A 306 -35.85 4.92 1.73
N ALA A 307 -36.50 4.05 0.93
CA ALA A 307 -35.91 3.35 -0.25
C ALA A 307 -36.70 3.48 -1.61
N PRO A 308 -36.19 2.99 -2.79
CA PRO A 308 -36.51 3.54 -4.14
C PRO A 308 -37.20 2.60 -5.20
N PRO A 309 -37.45 3.08 -6.45
CA PRO A 309 -37.82 2.32 -7.67
C PRO A 309 -36.74 2.32 -8.82
N PRO A 310 -36.92 1.60 -9.97
CA PRO A 310 -35.79 0.91 -10.67
C PRO A 310 -35.44 1.30 -12.17
N THR A 311 -34.96 0.32 -12.98
CA THR A 311 -33.95 0.41 -14.09
C THR A 311 -34.43 0.16 -15.55
N THR A 312 -33.57 0.45 -16.56
CA THR A 312 -33.65 0.01 -17.99
C THR A 312 -32.26 -0.09 -18.67
N THR A 313 -32.13 -0.75 -19.85
CA THR A 313 -30.84 -1.10 -20.52
C THR A 313 -30.86 -0.97 -22.08
N PRO A 314 -29.76 -0.56 -22.78
CA PRO A 314 -29.68 -0.45 -24.26
C PRO A 314 -28.72 -1.46 -24.99
N PRO A 315 -28.72 -1.53 -26.35
CA PRO A 315 -28.00 -2.53 -27.19
C PRO A 315 -26.65 -2.06 -27.87
N PRO A 316 -25.88 -2.94 -28.56
CA PRO A 316 -24.46 -2.71 -28.92
C PRO A 316 -24.13 -2.17 -30.34
N SER A 317 -22.84 -1.84 -30.60
CA SER A 317 -22.31 -1.21 -31.84
C SER A 317 -20.87 -1.66 -32.23
N SER A 318 -20.29 -1.14 -33.34
CA SER A 318 -19.03 -1.64 -33.98
C SER A 318 -17.86 -0.62 -34.06
N CYS A 319 -16.64 -1.10 -34.36
CA CYS A 319 -15.35 -0.39 -34.16
C CYS A 319 -14.29 -0.69 -35.26
N ARG A 320 -13.21 0.14 -35.35
CA ARG A 320 -12.02 -0.05 -36.23
C ARG A 320 -10.72 -0.21 -35.41
N VAL A 321 -9.73 -0.92 -35.97
CA VAL A 321 -8.43 -1.28 -35.32
C VAL A 321 -7.25 -1.09 -36.29
N THR A 322 -6.06 -0.73 -35.79
CA THR A 322 -4.76 -0.68 -36.51
C THR A 322 -3.58 -1.10 -35.61
N TYR A 323 -2.44 -1.49 -36.20
CA TYR A 323 -1.21 -1.94 -35.50
C TYR A 323 0.07 -1.46 -36.22
N ARG A 324 1.14 -1.20 -35.46
CA ARG A 324 2.52 -0.97 -35.97
C ARG A 324 3.59 -1.38 -34.94
N ILE A 325 4.83 -1.60 -35.41
CA ILE A 325 6.02 -1.73 -34.56
C ILE A 325 6.67 -0.33 -34.44
N VAL A 326 7.09 0.05 -33.23
CA VAL A 326 7.66 1.38 -32.93
C VAL A 326 9.11 1.35 -32.43
N GLY A 327 9.64 0.18 -32.06
CA GLY A 327 11.05 -0.01 -31.70
C GLY A 327 11.46 -1.47 -31.60
N SER A 328 12.75 -1.79 -31.71
CA SER A 328 13.28 -3.16 -31.58
C SER A 328 14.76 -3.21 -31.23
N TRP A 329 15.19 -4.25 -30.53
CA TRP A 329 16.58 -4.49 -30.09
C TRP A 329 16.85 -6.01 -29.98
N PRO A 330 18.11 -6.45 -29.79
CA PRO A 330 18.41 -7.87 -29.59
C PRO A 330 17.67 -8.43 -28.37
N GLY A 331 16.72 -9.34 -28.62
CA GLY A 331 15.89 -9.97 -27.58
C GLY A 331 14.55 -9.28 -27.27
N GLY A 332 14.14 -8.23 -27.99
CA GLY A 332 12.83 -7.59 -27.75
C GLY A 332 12.38 -6.58 -28.81
N PHE A 333 11.09 -6.24 -28.78
CA PHE A 333 10.52 -5.16 -29.58
C PHE A 333 9.33 -4.51 -28.89
N GLN A 334 8.97 -3.31 -29.33
CA GLN A 334 7.83 -2.53 -28.85
C GLN A 334 6.82 -2.39 -29.99
N GLY A 335 5.60 -2.89 -29.77
CA GLY A 335 4.45 -2.74 -30.67
C GLY A 335 3.43 -1.75 -30.13
N GLU A 336 2.60 -1.22 -31.02
CA GLU A 336 1.53 -0.26 -30.71
C GLU A 336 0.25 -0.66 -31.48
N VAL A 337 -0.86 -0.79 -30.77
CA VAL A 337 -2.20 -1.06 -31.32
C VAL A 337 -3.09 0.15 -31.04
N GLN A 338 -3.77 0.66 -32.06
CA GLN A 338 -4.61 1.85 -31.96
C GLN A 338 -6.03 1.54 -32.45
N ILE A 339 -7.03 1.96 -31.69
CA ILE A 339 -8.43 1.51 -31.83
C ILE A 339 -9.33 2.74 -31.85
N ALA A 340 -10.26 2.76 -32.80
CA ALA A 340 -11.13 3.91 -33.09
C ALA A 340 -12.61 3.45 -33.14
N PRO A 341 -13.36 3.59 -32.03
CA PRO A 341 -14.80 3.38 -32.00
C PRO A 341 -15.56 4.62 -32.48
N ASN A 342 -16.73 4.43 -33.08
CA ASN A 342 -17.57 5.52 -33.59
C ASN A 342 -18.58 6.07 -32.56
N LEU A 343 -18.57 5.52 -31.34
CA LEU A 343 -19.43 5.91 -30.21
C LEU A 343 -18.62 5.84 -28.92
N ALA A 344 -19.05 6.58 -27.89
CA ALA A 344 -18.48 6.48 -26.55
C ALA A 344 -18.74 5.08 -25.98
N ILE A 345 -17.67 4.31 -25.80
CA ILE A 345 -17.69 2.98 -25.18
C ILE A 345 -16.76 2.98 -23.97
N SER A 346 -17.23 2.45 -22.84
CA SER A 346 -16.48 2.39 -21.59
C SER A 346 -15.47 1.23 -21.53
N ALA A 347 -15.47 0.33 -22.52
CA ALA A 347 -14.49 -0.74 -22.69
C ALA A 347 -14.44 -1.21 -24.16
N TRP A 348 -13.33 -1.83 -24.54
CA TRP A 348 -13.13 -2.54 -25.82
C TRP A 348 -12.19 -3.73 -25.61
N SER A 349 -12.05 -4.60 -26.61
CA SER A 349 -11.06 -5.69 -26.63
C SER A 349 -10.59 -5.97 -28.06
N VAL A 350 -9.33 -6.39 -28.21
CA VAL A 350 -8.72 -6.86 -29.46
C VAL A 350 -7.79 -8.03 -29.14
N SER A 351 -7.95 -9.14 -29.87
CA SER A 351 -7.18 -10.37 -29.67
C SER A 351 -6.19 -10.60 -30.81
N TRP A 352 -4.99 -11.11 -30.50
CA TRP A 352 -3.97 -11.50 -31.47
C TRP A 352 -3.06 -12.61 -30.89
N SER A 353 -2.76 -13.62 -31.70
CA SER A 353 -1.88 -14.75 -31.36
C SER A 353 -0.44 -14.53 -31.84
N PHE A 354 0.52 -14.59 -30.91
CA PHE A 354 1.95 -14.55 -31.21
C PHE A 354 2.52 -15.96 -31.45
N ALA A 355 3.71 -16.03 -32.06
CA ALA A 355 4.48 -17.25 -32.21
C ALA A 355 5.88 -17.10 -31.59
N ASN A 356 6.50 -18.23 -31.23
CA ASN A 356 7.92 -18.38 -30.93
C ASN A 356 8.49 -17.40 -29.88
N ALA A 357 8.52 -17.82 -28.60
CA ALA A 357 9.28 -17.17 -27.52
C ALA A 357 8.84 -15.77 -27.06
N GLN A 358 7.83 -15.16 -27.69
CA GLN A 358 7.47 -13.76 -27.42
C GLN A 358 6.57 -13.64 -26.17
N ARG A 359 6.98 -12.76 -25.25
CA ARG A 359 6.32 -12.45 -23.98
C ARG A 359 6.16 -10.93 -23.87
N ILE A 360 5.04 -10.48 -23.30
CA ILE A 360 4.78 -9.05 -23.09
C ILE A 360 5.39 -8.67 -21.73
N ASN A 361 6.72 -8.49 -21.69
CA ASN A 361 7.43 -8.23 -20.44
C ASN A 361 6.98 -6.93 -19.75
N GLN A 362 6.56 -5.94 -20.53
CA GLN A 362 5.86 -4.76 -20.04
C GLN A 362 4.82 -4.35 -21.07
N LEU A 363 3.66 -3.95 -20.60
CA LEU A 363 2.77 -3.08 -21.35
C LEU A 363 2.18 -2.08 -20.37
N TRP A 364 2.15 -0.81 -20.74
CA TRP A 364 1.60 0.24 -19.91
C TRP A 364 0.11 0.37 -20.15
N SER A 365 -0.67 0.52 -19.06
CA SER A 365 -2.08 0.96 -18.98
C SER A 365 -3.12 0.02 -18.30
N GLY A 366 -2.86 -1.21 -17.80
CA GLY A 366 -3.94 -2.05 -17.18
C GLY A 366 -3.62 -3.53 -16.90
N SER A 367 -4.53 -4.48 -17.22
CA SER A 367 -4.44 -5.93 -16.92
C SER A 367 -4.83 -6.93 -18.05
N HIS A 368 -4.05 -8.00 -18.30
CA HIS A 368 -4.48 -9.24 -19.00
C HIS A 368 -4.11 -10.57 -18.31
N SER A 369 -4.47 -11.66 -19.00
CA SER A 369 -4.20 -13.06 -18.71
C SER A 369 -3.41 -13.71 -19.87
N GLN A 370 -2.54 -14.68 -19.55
CA GLN A 370 -1.76 -15.53 -20.48
C GLN A 370 -1.66 -16.93 -19.89
N ASN A 371 -1.86 -18.00 -20.66
CA ASN A 371 -2.30 -19.30 -20.11
C ASN A 371 -1.31 -20.47 -20.31
N GLY A 372 -0.92 -21.15 -19.22
CA GLY A 372 -0.03 -22.32 -19.20
C GLY A 372 0.40 -22.70 -17.76
N ALA A 373 0.79 -23.95 -17.42
CA ALA A 373 0.78 -25.17 -18.23
C ALA A 373 0.88 -26.49 -17.40
N ALA A 374 -0.02 -27.44 -17.72
CA ALA A 374 -0.05 -28.89 -17.42
C ALA A 374 -0.44 -29.37 -16.00
N CYS A 375 -1.56 -30.10 -15.94
CA CYS A 375 -1.52 -31.55 -15.67
C CYS A 375 -2.76 -32.23 -16.30
N SER A 376 -2.74 -33.55 -16.48
CA SER A 376 -3.67 -34.30 -17.33
C SER A 376 -4.85 -34.98 -16.61
N GLY A 377 -5.98 -35.11 -17.29
CA GLY A 377 -7.14 -35.93 -16.91
C GLY A 377 -8.07 -36.16 -18.09
#